data_AF-A0A1J6JEK6-F1
#
_entry.id   AF-A0A1J6JEK6-F1
#
_cell.length_a   1.000
_cell.length_b   1.000
_cell.length_c   1.000
_cell.angle_alpha   90.00
_cell.angle_beta   90.00
_cell.angle_gamma   90.00
#
_symmetry.space_group_name_H-M   'P 1'
#
loop_
_entity.id
_entity.type
_entity.pdbx_description
1 polymer ?
#
loop_
_entity_poly.entity_id
_entity_poly.type
_entity_poly.pdbx_seq_one_letter_code
_entity_poly.pdbx_strand_id
1 'polypeptide(L)'
;MEDNMRVSYKAHSLVLPSPLVGHINPMLQFSKRLETKGIKFTLVTTPYILKTMKKSYGSIVIDTISDGYDDGGVAKAESNEVYLEKFKQVGSETLAKLIEKLERLGYKVGCLVYDAFLP
;
A
#
# COMPACT_ATOMS: atom_id res chain seq x y z
N MET A 1 -0.31 -13.00 33.07
CA MET A 1 0.75 -12.93 32.04
C MET A 1 0.11 -13.45 30.77
N GLU A 2 -0.44 -12.53 29.97
CA GLU A 2 -1.13 -12.89 28.74
C GLU A 2 -0.07 -13.30 27.71
N ASP A 3 -0.08 -14.59 27.40
CA ASP A 3 0.75 -15.18 26.36
C ASP A 3 0.35 -14.53 25.03
N ASN A 4 1.16 -13.58 24.59
CA ASN A 4 0.93 -12.79 23.40
C ASN A 4 1.25 -13.71 22.21
N MET A 5 0.32 -14.61 21.89
CA MET A 5 0.42 -15.59 20.81
C MET A 5 0.72 -14.81 19.53
N ARG A 6 2.01 -14.78 19.16
CA ARG A 6 2.43 -14.28 17.85
C ARG A 6 1.73 -15.17 16.84
N VAL A 7 0.66 -14.66 16.25
CA VAL A 7 0.06 -15.29 15.08
C VAL A 7 1.19 -15.47 14.08
N SER A 8 1.59 -16.72 13.88
CA SER A 8 2.66 -17.06 12.95
C SER A 8 2.07 -16.92 11.55
N TYR A 9 2.31 -15.77 10.93
CA TYR A 9 1.87 -15.51 9.57
C TYR A 9 2.69 -16.36 8.59
N LYS A 10 2.01 -16.98 7.64
CA LYS A 10 2.62 -17.84 6.61
C LYS A 10 3.39 -17.04 5.56
N ALA A 11 2.94 -15.82 5.31
CA ALA A 11 3.52 -14.90 4.33
C ALA A 11 3.14 -13.46 4.66
N HIS A 12 3.85 -12.51 4.04
CA HIS A 12 3.54 -11.08 4.08
C HIS A 12 3.28 -10.58 2.66
N SER A 13 2.10 -10.00 2.43
CA SER A 13 1.68 -9.41 1.16
C SER A 13 1.68 -7.89 1.24
N LEU A 14 2.25 -7.22 0.25
CA LEU A 14 1.97 -5.81 -0.01
C LEU A 14 0.73 -5.71 -0.89
N VAL A 15 -0.19 -4.83 -0.52
CA VAL A 15 -1.42 -4.59 -1.27
C VAL A 15 -1.44 -3.15 -1.71
N LEU A 16 -1.30 -2.92 -3.01
CA LEU A 16 -1.14 -1.62 -3.63
C LEU A 16 -2.34 -1.30 -4.54
N PRO A 17 -3.41 -0.68 -4.01
CA PRO A 17 -4.51 -0.16 -4.81
C PRO A 17 -4.13 1.06 -5.65
N SER A 18 -4.88 1.26 -6.74
CA SER A 18 -4.94 2.57 -7.40
C SER A 18 -5.39 3.62 -6.36
N PRO A 19 -4.83 4.85 -6.35
CA PRO A 19 -5.05 5.87 -5.32
C PRO A 19 -6.42 6.56 -5.43
N LEU A 20 -7.48 5.78 -5.62
CA LEU A 20 -8.87 6.19 -5.70
C LEU A 20 -9.69 5.38 -4.70
N VAL A 21 -10.59 6.04 -3.97
CA VAL A 21 -11.38 5.40 -2.89
C VAL A 21 -12.15 4.17 -3.37
N GLY A 22 -12.62 4.20 -4.62
CA GLY A 22 -13.33 3.08 -5.27
C GLY A 22 -12.48 1.81 -5.45
N HIS A 23 -11.15 1.94 -5.48
CA HIS A 23 -10.20 0.84 -5.61
C HIS A 23 -9.64 0.40 -4.25
N ILE A 24 -9.35 1.37 -3.38
CA ILE A 24 -8.80 1.13 -2.04
C ILE A 24 -9.74 0.26 -1.19
N ASN A 25 -11.04 0.56 -1.18
CA ASN A 25 -12.00 -0.16 -0.34
C ASN A 25 -12.12 -1.65 -0.72
N PRO A 26 -12.34 -2.03 -2.00
CA PRO A 26 -12.32 -3.42 -2.41
C PRO A 26 -11.01 -4.15 -2.07
N MET A 27 -9.87 -3.53 -2.35
CA MET A 27 -8.56 -4.15 -2.06
C MET A 27 -8.33 -4.31 -0.56
N LEU A 28 -8.81 -3.39 0.28
CA LEU A 28 -8.78 -3.57 1.71
C LEU A 28 -9.67 -4.74 2.18
N GLN A 29 -10.89 -4.86 1.65
CA GLN A 29 -11.76 -5.99 2.01
C GLN A 29 -11.16 -7.33 1.57
N PHE A 30 -10.47 -7.36 0.43
CA PHE A 30 -9.65 -8.48 0.01
C PHE A 30 -8.51 -8.77 1.00
N SER A 31 -7.77 -7.75 1.43
CA SER A 31 -6.69 -7.89 2.42
C SER A 31 -7.16 -8.47 3.76
N LYS A 32 -8.33 -8.04 4.25
CA LYS A 32 -8.94 -8.63 5.46
C LYS A 32 -9.21 -10.13 5.27
N ARG A 33 -9.58 -10.57 4.07
CA ARG A 33 -9.73 -11.99 3.77
C ARG A 33 -8.38 -12.71 3.76
N LEU A 34 -7.30 -12.09 3.27
CA LEU A 34 -5.95 -12.66 3.35
C LEU A 34 -5.52 -12.89 4.81
N GLU A 35 -5.80 -11.93 5.69
CA GLU A 35 -5.49 -12.02 7.12
C GLU A 35 -6.16 -13.24 7.77
N THR A 36 -7.45 -13.50 7.47
CA THR A 36 -8.15 -14.70 7.95
C THR A 36 -7.55 -16.03 7.44
N LYS A 37 -6.71 -16.00 6.40
CA LYS A 37 -5.96 -17.16 5.88
C LYS A 37 -4.54 -17.26 6.44
N GLY A 38 -4.18 -16.39 7.39
CA GLY A 38 -2.85 -16.35 8.00
C GLY A 38 -1.80 -15.66 7.14
N ILE A 39 -2.21 -14.78 6.23
CA ILE A 39 -1.32 -13.94 5.43
C ILE A 39 -1.35 -12.52 6.01
N LYS A 40 -0.21 -12.04 6.51
CA LYS A 40 -0.06 -10.65 6.94
C LYS A 40 -0.17 -9.76 5.71
N PHE A 41 -0.77 -8.59 5.84
CA PHE A 41 -0.75 -7.59 4.77
C PHE A 41 -0.28 -6.23 5.26
N THR A 42 0.34 -5.47 4.37
CA THR A 42 0.53 -4.02 4.50
C THR A 42 -0.19 -3.35 3.34
N LEU A 43 -1.10 -2.42 3.65
CA LEU A 43 -1.73 -1.60 2.62
C LEU A 43 -0.74 -0.51 2.21
N VAL A 44 -0.47 -0.38 0.92
CA VAL A 44 0.44 0.63 0.38
C VAL A 44 -0.39 1.66 -0.37
N THR A 45 -0.19 2.95 -0.07
CA THR A 45 -0.91 4.04 -0.74
C THR A 45 0.01 5.24 -0.97
N THR A 46 -0.51 6.39 -1.39
CA THR A 46 0.29 7.61 -1.58
C THR A 46 0.23 8.50 -0.34
N PRO A 47 1.25 9.34 -0.07
CA PRO A 47 1.22 10.28 1.06
C PRO A 47 -0.02 11.18 1.06
N TYR A 48 -0.45 11.62 -0.12
CA TYR A 48 -1.66 12.42 -0.26
C TYR A 48 -2.90 11.66 0.21
N ILE A 49 -3.08 10.42 -0.25
CA ILE A 49 -4.21 9.57 0.16
C ILE A 49 -4.12 9.25 1.65
N LEU A 50 -2.95 8.92 2.20
CA LEU A 50 -2.82 8.70 3.63
C LEU A 50 -3.25 9.93 4.44
N LYS A 51 -2.83 11.15 4.03
CA LYS A 51 -3.24 12.40 4.69
C LYS A 51 -4.76 12.58 4.68
N THR A 52 -5.44 12.27 3.57
CA THR A 52 -6.90 12.41 3.45
C THR A 52 -7.68 11.30 4.16
N MET A 53 -7.10 10.10 4.26
CA MET A 53 -7.75 8.89 4.80
C MET A 53 -7.53 8.65 6.29
N LYS A 54 -6.68 9.42 6.97
CA LYS A 54 -6.19 9.21 8.36
C LYS A 54 -7.27 8.93 9.44
N LYS A 55 -8.56 9.10 9.16
CA LYS A 55 -9.66 8.85 10.10
C LYS A 55 -10.35 7.49 9.96
N SER A 56 -10.12 6.73 8.88
CA SER A 56 -11.04 5.64 8.49
C SER A 56 -10.52 4.21 8.67
N TYR A 57 -9.25 4.00 8.99
CA TYR A 57 -8.60 2.68 8.81
C TYR A 57 -8.12 1.97 10.09
N GLY A 58 -8.47 2.46 11.29
CA GLY A 58 -8.25 1.72 12.54
C GLY A 58 -6.81 1.21 12.71
N SER A 59 -6.64 -0.08 13.06
CA SER A 59 -5.33 -0.71 13.33
C SER A 59 -4.62 -1.29 12.09
N ILE A 60 -5.03 -0.90 10.89
CA ILE A 60 -4.42 -1.43 9.65
C ILE A 60 -2.98 -0.89 9.51
N VAL A 61 -2.04 -1.77 9.20
CA VAL A 61 -0.67 -1.36 8.86
C VAL A 61 -0.66 -0.74 7.47
N ILE A 62 -0.30 0.54 7.40
CA ILE A 62 -0.24 1.32 6.16
C ILE A 62 1.18 1.86 5.98
N ASP A 63 1.75 1.66 4.79
CA ASP A 63 2.97 2.34 4.33
C ASP A 63 2.65 3.15 3.07
N THR A 64 3.59 3.98 2.64
CA THR A 64 3.40 4.87 1.50
C THR A 64 4.50 4.74 0.45
N ILE A 65 4.11 4.88 -0.81
CA ILE A 65 4.99 5.14 -1.96
C ILE A 65 4.62 6.46 -2.60
N SER A 66 5.54 7.12 -3.28
CA SER A 66 5.25 8.40 -3.93
C SER A 66 4.54 8.18 -5.26
N ASP A 67 3.57 9.03 -5.58
CA ASP A 67 3.01 9.16 -6.93
C ASP A 67 3.59 10.37 -7.69
N GLY A 68 4.54 11.08 -7.07
CA GLY A 68 5.11 12.32 -7.60
C GLY A 68 4.27 13.56 -7.28
N TYR A 69 3.12 13.39 -6.61
CA TYR A 69 2.17 14.44 -6.26
C TYR A 69 1.73 14.32 -4.79
N ASP A 70 2.66 14.03 -3.89
CA ASP A 70 2.46 13.69 -2.47
C ASP A 70 1.64 14.72 -1.64
N ASP A 71 1.50 15.95 -2.12
CA ASP A 71 0.77 17.05 -1.45
C ASP A 71 -0.63 17.32 -2.01
N GLY A 72 -0.93 16.93 -3.24
CA GLY A 72 -2.22 17.24 -3.87
C GLY A 72 -2.81 16.15 -4.75
N GLY A 73 -2.14 15.01 -4.87
CA GLY A 73 -2.56 13.86 -5.66
C GLY A 73 -2.73 14.18 -7.14
N VAL A 74 -3.52 13.36 -7.82
CA VAL A 74 -3.80 13.46 -9.26
C VAL A 74 -4.29 14.86 -9.70
N ALA A 75 -4.98 15.60 -8.82
CA ALA A 75 -5.50 16.93 -9.12
C ALA A 75 -4.41 18.00 -9.32
N LYS A 76 -3.14 17.69 -8.99
CA LYS A 76 -1.99 18.57 -9.24
C LYS A 76 -1.24 18.25 -10.53
N ALA A 77 -1.60 17.18 -11.21
CA ALA A 77 -1.01 16.85 -12.51
C ALA A 77 -1.64 17.68 -13.63
N GLU A 78 -0.86 17.93 -14.68
CA GLU A 78 -1.32 18.64 -15.88
C GLU A 78 -2.36 17.83 -16.68
N SER A 79 -2.19 16.50 -16.70
CA SER A 79 -3.12 15.55 -17.30
C SER A 79 -3.01 14.18 -16.63
N ASN A 80 -3.94 13.27 -16.95
CA ASN A 80 -3.89 11.89 -16.46
C ASN A 80 -2.66 11.13 -16.98
N GLU A 81 -2.27 11.37 -18.24
CA GLU A 81 -1.10 10.74 -18.86
C GLU A 81 0.19 11.18 -18.13
N VAL A 82 0.34 12.47 -17.86
CA VAL A 82 1.48 13.02 -17.11
C VAL A 82 1.52 12.46 -15.69
N TYR A 83 0.36 12.33 -15.03
CA TYR A 83 0.26 11.70 -13.73
C TYR A 83 0.75 10.25 -13.75
N LEU A 84 0.25 9.45 -14.69
CA LEU A 84 0.57 8.02 -14.79
C LEU A 84 2.03 7.79 -15.13
N GLU A 85 2.61 8.56 -16.06
CA GLU A 85 4.04 8.48 -16.38
C GLU A 85 4.89 8.82 -15.16
N LYS A 86 4.53 9.89 -14.45
CA LYS A 86 5.25 10.28 -13.24
C LYS A 86 5.14 9.22 -12.15
N PHE A 87 3.94 8.71 -11.91
CA PHE A 87 3.70 7.68 -10.90
C PHE A 87 4.43 6.38 -11.26
N LYS A 88 4.44 5.97 -12.53
CA LYS A 88 5.23 4.81 -12.97
C LYS A 88 6.70 4.96 -12.60
N GLN A 89 7.28 6.12 -12.87
CA GLN A 89 8.69 6.41 -12.59
C GLN A 89 8.96 6.40 -11.07
N VAL A 90 8.36 7.32 -10.33
CA VAL A 90 8.71 7.51 -8.91
C VAL A 90 8.07 6.48 -7.98
N GLY A 91 6.91 5.95 -8.37
CA GLY A 91 6.22 4.88 -7.65
C GLY A 91 7.01 3.58 -7.68
N SER A 92 7.57 3.19 -8.83
CA SER A 92 8.43 2.00 -8.92
C SER A 92 9.68 2.14 -8.04
N GLU A 93 10.35 3.30 -8.09
CA GLU A 93 11.54 3.55 -7.27
C GLU A 93 11.24 3.53 -5.76
N THR A 94 10.15 4.17 -5.35
CA THR A 94 9.77 4.24 -3.93
C THR A 94 9.20 2.93 -3.41
N LEU A 95 8.55 2.14 -4.26
CA LEU A 95 8.12 0.78 -3.95
C LEU A 95 9.32 -0.14 -3.71
N ALA A 96 10.34 -0.10 -4.56
CA ALA A 96 11.57 -0.86 -4.36
C ALA A 96 12.23 -0.52 -3.02
N LYS A 97 12.38 0.78 -2.72
CA LYS A 97 12.90 1.27 -1.43
C LYS A 97 12.07 0.81 -0.24
N LEU A 98 10.73 0.75 -0.38
CA LEU A 98 9.84 0.24 0.66
C LEU A 98 10.06 -1.25 0.90
N ILE A 99 10.16 -2.06 -0.15
CA ILE A 99 10.43 -3.50 -0.04
C ILE A 99 11.76 -3.75 0.68
N GLU A 100 12.83 -3.06 0.28
CA GLU A 100 14.15 -3.15 0.92
C GLU A 100 14.09 -2.72 2.40
N LYS A 101 13.39 -1.61 2.70
CA LYS A 101 13.18 -1.16 4.08
C LYS A 101 12.50 -2.23 4.93
N LEU A 102 11.44 -2.85 4.42
CA LEU A 102 10.70 -3.89 5.13
C LEU A 102 11.55 -5.14 5.37
N GLU A 103 12.34 -5.56 4.37
CA GLU A 103 13.24 -6.69 4.50
C GLU A 103 14.29 -6.46 5.60
N ARG A 104 14.93 -5.28 5.64
CA ARG A 104 15.87 -4.91 6.71
C ARG A 104 15.24 -4.90 8.11
N LEU A 105 13.94 -4.62 8.20
CA LEU A 105 13.19 -4.64 9.46
C LEU A 105 12.71 -6.05 9.86
N GLY A 106 13.06 -7.08 9.08
CA GLY A 106 12.63 -8.47 9.31
C GLY A 106 11.23 -8.78 8.81
N TYR A 107 10.61 -7.88 8.05
CA TYR A 107 9.29 -8.08 7.42
C TYR A 107 9.47 -8.48 5.95
N LYS A 108 9.94 -9.71 5.72
CA LYS A 108 10.17 -10.23 4.36
C LYS A 108 8.86 -10.27 3.56
N VAL A 109 8.80 -9.47 2.49
CA VAL A 109 7.67 -9.45 1.55
C VAL A 109 7.71 -10.71 0.69
N GLY A 110 6.63 -11.48 0.70
CA GLY A 110 6.50 -12.71 -0.10
C GLY A 110 5.60 -12.53 -1.34
N CYS A 111 4.80 -11.46 -1.40
CA CYS A 111 3.89 -11.20 -2.50
C CYS A 111 3.61 -9.69 -2.64
N LEU A 112 3.42 -9.24 -3.87
CA LEU A 112 2.87 -7.93 -4.21
C LEU A 112 1.56 -8.14 -4.97
N VAL A 113 0.47 -7.64 -4.42
CA VAL A 113 -0.84 -7.55 -5.07
C VAL A 113 -1.04 -6.10 -5.46
N TYR A 114 -1.09 -5.81 -6.75
CA TYR A 114 -1.25 -4.45 -7.25
C TYR A 114 -2.50 -4.34 -8.14
N ASP A 115 -3.10 -3.17 -8.14
CA ASP A 115 -4.25 -2.85 -8.98
C ASP A 115 -3.86 -2.86 -10.46
N ALA A 116 -4.69 -3.46 -11.31
CA ALA A 116 -4.44 -3.55 -12.75
C ALA A 116 -4.45 -2.17 -13.45
N PHE A 117 -4.97 -1.14 -12.80
CA PHE A 117 -4.95 0.24 -13.29
C PHE A 117 -3.65 0.99 -12.98
N LEU A 118 -2.71 0.37 -12.27
CA LEU A 118 -1.40 0.96 -12.04
C LEU A 118 -0.50 0.82 -13.28
N PRO A 119 0.29 1.87 -13.62
CA PRO A 119 1.03 1.98 -14.88
C PRO A 119 2.33 1.17 -14.95
#